data_AF-A0A6N3ULQ6-F1
#
_entry.id   AF-A0A6N3ULQ6-F1
#
_cell.length_a   1.000
_cell.length_b   1.000
_cell.length_c   1.000
_cell.angle_alpha   90.00
_cell.angle_beta   90.00
_cell.angle_gamma   90.00
#
_symmetry.space_group_name_H-M   'P 1'
#
loop_
_entity.id
_entity.type
_entity.pdbx_description
1 polymer ?
#
loop_
_entity_poly.entity_id
_entity_poly.type
_entity_poly.pdbx_seq_one_letter_code
_entity_poly.pdbx_strand_id
1 'polypeptide(L)'
;MRGALLRSGKSGDFTALGETGQPVYRAALQLREAIRRKNPEMAQHLAIPQSDELGDNIDWYSELPGDVIPWSSATPDERAHAVGELEKLQAFLNQLSATYLDPNSDTKPSVDRTVFGKLLGHVLPFPDEHYVYLVNGKPVLTFWGFRRPGADHNMDPLHCLRPQAAPLVTPAPVVPPIAEPV
;
A
#
# COMPACT_ATOMS: atom_id res chain seq x y z
N MET A 1 8.79 9.02 -20.16
CA MET A 1 7.43 9.59 -20.20
C MET A 1 6.89 9.52 -18.77
N ARG A 2 6.21 10.56 -18.28
CA ARG A 2 5.53 10.51 -16.98
C ARG A 2 4.35 9.56 -17.12
N GLY A 3 4.21 8.58 -16.24
CA GLY A 3 3.02 7.72 -16.25
C GLY A 3 1.83 8.41 -15.59
N ALA A 4 0.69 7.72 -15.49
CA ALA A 4 -0.58 8.33 -15.09
C ALA A 4 -0.55 8.85 -13.64
N LEU A 5 -1.07 10.06 -13.41
CA LEU A 5 -1.33 10.57 -12.05
C LEU A 5 -2.45 9.75 -11.43
N LEU A 6 -2.17 9.10 -10.30
CA LEU A 6 -3.14 8.27 -9.58
C LEU A 6 -3.88 9.08 -8.51
N ARG A 7 -3.12 9.87 -7.73
CA ARG A 7 -3.66 10.66 -6.61
C ARG A 7 -2.72 11.81 -6.25
N SER A 8 -3.32 12.89 -5.77
CA SER A 8 -2.62 13.99 -5.09
C SER A 8 -3.20 14.14 -3.67
N GLY A 9 -2.40 14.58 -2.72
CA GLY A 9 -2.90 14.92 -1.39
C GLY A 9 -1.81 15.38 -0.44
N LYS A 10 -2.22 15.88 0.74
CA LYS A 10 -1.29 16.48 1.68
C LYS A 10 -0.56 15.43 2.51
N SER A 11 0.74 15.65 2.71
CA SER A 11 1.58 14.81 3.55
C SER A 11 1.17 14.87 5.03
N GLY A 12 0.60 16.00 5.47
CA GLY A 12 0.14 16.23 6.84
C GLY A 12 -1.20 15.57 7.20
N ASP A 13 -1.97 15.08 6.22
CA ASP A 13 -3.25 14.39 6.48
C ASP A 13 -3.05 13.01 7.13
N PHE A 14 -1.84 12.46 7.01
CA PHE A 14 -1.48 11.12 7.47
C PHE A 14 -0.23 11.13 8.36
N THR A 15 -0.04 10.07 9.13
CA THR A 15 1.21 9.86 9.84
C THR A 15 2.21 9.20 8.90
N ALA A 16 3.25 9.95 8.51
CA ALA A 16 4.37 9.42 7.75
C ALA A 16 5.18 8.42 8.61
N LEU A 17 5.43 7.23 8.08
CA LEU A 17 6.32 6.26 8.68
C LEU A 17 7.76 6.55 8.28
N GLY A 18 8.72 6.15 9.10
CA GLY A 18 10.12 6.46 8.87
C GLY A 18 11.02 5.92 9.97
N GLU A 19 12.33 6.07 9.75
CA GLU A 19 13.37 5.67 10.69
C GLU A 19 14.30 6.87 10.94
N THR A 20 14.71 7.08 12.19
CA THR A 20 15.65 8.18 12.56
C THR A 20 15.19 9.57 12.10
N GLY A 21 13.87 9.83 12.10
CA GLY A 21 13.30 11.10 11.65
C GLY A 21 13.25 11.30 10.13
N GLN A 22 13.67 10.30 9.34
CA GLN A 22 13.54 10.31 7.88
C GLN A 22 12.25 9.58 7.47
N PRO A 23 11.23 10.28 6.94
CA PRO A 23 10.02 9.64 6.47
C PRO A 23 10.27 8.87 5.16
N VAL A 24 9.55 7.76 4.99
CA VAL A 24 9.65 6.83 3.84
C VAL A 24 9.46 7.57 2.51
N TYR A 25 8.50 8.49 2.43
CA TYR A 25 8.21 9.22 1.18
C TYR A 25 9.39 10.07 0.69
N ARG A 26 10.26 10.56 1.60
CA ARG A 26 11.48 11.31 1.22
C ARG A 26 12.57 10.39 0.69
N ALA A 27 12.64 9.15 1.18
CA ALA A 27 13.54 8.12 0.68
C ALA A 27 12.94 7.30 -0.47
N ALA A 28 11.74 7.66 -0.94
CA ALA A 28 10.94 6.79 -1.78
C ALA A 28 11.59 6.40 -3.10
N LEU A 29 12.23 7.34 -3.79
CA LEU A 29 12.93 7.07 -5.04
C LEU A 29 14.08 6.07 -4.82
N GLN A 30 14.83 6.22 -3.71
CA GLN A 30 15.93 5.32 -3.38
C GLN A 30 15.42 3.91 -3.02
N LEU A 31 14.34 3.84 -2.23
CA LEU A 31 13.69 2.57 -1.86
C LEU A 31 13.16 1.84 -3.10
N ARG A 32 12.41 2.55 -3.97
CA ARG A 32 11.93 2.02 -5.24
C ARG A 32 13.05 1.52 -6.12
N GLU A 33 14.13 2.29 -6.29
CA GLU A 33 15.26 1.87 -7.11
C GLU A 33 15.99 0.65 -6.53
N ALA A 34 16.11 0.55 -5.21
CA ALA A 34 16.66 -0.65 -4.58
C ALA A 34 15.77 -1.89 -4.79
N ILE A 35 14.45 -1.73 -4.65
CA ILE A 35 13.46 -2.76 -4.93
C ILE A 35 13.54 -3.17 -6.40
N ARG A 36 13.55 -2.20 -7.33
CA ARG A 36 13.63 -2.42 -8.77
C ARG A 36 14.89 -3.19 -9.18
N ARG A 37 16.04 -2.89 -8.57
CA ARG A 37 17.30 -3.62 -8.81
C ARG A 37 17.24 -5.09 -8.37
N LYS A 38 16.37 -5.43 -7.41
CA LYS A 38 16.20 -6.79 -6.89
C LYS A 38 15.07 -7.53 -7.59
N ASN A 39 13.94 -6.88 -7.78
CA ASN A 39 12.80 -7.37 -8.53
C ASN A 39 12.04 -6.18 -9.16
N PRO A 40 12.19 -5.94 -10.49
CA PRO A 40 11.50 -4.87 -11.19
C PRO A 40 9.97 -4.90 -11.06
N GLU A 41 9.37 -6.10 -11.04
CA GLU A 41 7.91 -6.23 -10.94
C GLU A 41 7.38 -5.74 -9.59
N MET A 42 8.12 -5.98 -8.51
CA MET A 42 7.74 -5.51 -7.17
C MET A 42 7.74 -3.98 -7.08
N ALA A 43 8.66 -3.31 -7.79
CA ALA A 43 8.70 -1.85 -7.82
C ALA A 43 7.51 -1.23 -8.55
N GLN A 44 6.90 -1.95 -9.51
CA GLN A 44 5.74 -1.48 -10.27
C GLN A 44 4.49 -1.33 -9.41
N HIS A 45 4.41 -2.06 -8.28
CA HIS A 45 3.30 -1.96 -7.33
C HIS A 45 3.34 -0.71 -6.44
N LEU A 46 4.43 0.06 -6.49
CA LEU A 46 4.57 1.30 -5.75
C LEU A 46 4.33 2.46 -6.73
N ALA A 47 3.58 3.48 -6.33
CA ALA A 47 3.49 4.75 -7.08
C ALA A 47 4.71 5.64 -6.79
N ILE A 48 5.08 6.53 -7.72
CA ILE A 48 6.22 7.45 -7.57
C ILE A 48 5.68 8.69 -6.85
N PRO A 49 6.09 8.97 -5.60
CA PRO A 49 5.76 10.24 -4.97
C PRO A 49 6.61 11.37 -5.55
N GLN A 50 5.97 12.49 -5.83
CA GLN A 50 6.58 13.76 -6.15
C GLN A 50 6.03 14.81 -5.19
N SER A 51 6.86 15.22 -4.24
CA SER A 51 6.53 16.32 -3.35
C SER A 51 6.70 17.65 -4.06
N ASP A 52 5.84 18.62 -3.74
CA ASP A 52 6.06 20.01 -4.12
C ASP A 52 7.30 20.61 -3.40
N GLU A 53 7.66 21.85 -3.76
CA GLU A 53 8.83 22.54 -3.18
C GLU A 53 8.75 22.72 -1.65
N LEU A 54 7.53 22.75 -1.09
CA LEU A 54 7.27 22.94 0.33
C LEU A 54 7.16 21.60 1.09
N GLY A 55 7.00 20.48 0.38
CA GLY A 55 6.70 19.17 0.93
C GLY A 55 5.28 19.03 1.50
N ASP A 56 4.36 19.97 1.21
CA ASP A 56 2.99 19.94 1.74
C ASP A 56 2.12 18.97 0.94
N ASN A 57 2.18 19.05 -0.39
CA ASN A 57 1.44 18.16 -1.27
C ASN A 57 2.35 17.12 -1.93
N ILE A 58 1.83 15.90 -2.10
CA ILE A 58 2.50 14.80 -2.79
C ILE A 58 1.61 14.28 -3.91
N ASP A 59 2.15 14.32 -5.13
CA ASP A 59 1.54 13.73 -6.32
C ASP A 59 2.11 12.32 -6.53
N TRP A 60 1.23 11.33 -6.72
CA TRP A 60 1.58 9.93 -6.86
C TRP A 60 1.30 9.44 -8.27
N TYR A 61 2.36 9.03 -8.97
CA TYR A 61 2.27 8.59 -10.36
C TYR A 61 2.50 7.08 -10.50
N SER A 62 1.79 6.43 -11.43
CA SER A 62 2.15 5.08 -11.87
C SER A 62 3.29 5.13 -12.89
N GLU A 63 4.15 4.11 -12.93
CA GLU A 63 5.05 3.88 -14.07
C GLU A 63 4.40 3.07 -15.19
N LEU A 64 3.30 2.38 -14.87
CA LEU A 64 2.58 1.52 -15.81
C LEU A 64 1.71 2.38 -16.75
N PRO A 65 1.74 2.11 -18.07
CA PRO A 65 0.77 2.69 -18.99
C PRO A 65 -0.57 1.95 -18.90
N GLY A 66 -1.65 2.63 -19.26
CA GLY A 66 -2.99 2.05 -19.37
C GLY A 66 -4.02 2.76 -18.51
N ASP A 67 -5.21 2.15 -18.44
CA ASP A 67 -6.34 2.67 -17.69
C ASP A 67 -6.13 2.50 -16.18
N VAL A 68 -6.55 3.53 -15.44
CA VAL A 68 -6.49 3.57 -13.98
C VAL A 68 -7.87 3.30 -13.42
N ILE A 69 -8.00 2.19 -12.71
CA ILE A 69 -9.25 1.78 -12.06
C ILE A 69 -9.06 1.93 -10.54
N PRO A 70 -9.83 2.79 -9.86
CA PRO A 70 -9.84 2.85 -8.40
C PRO A 70 -10.27 1.51 -7.80
N TRP A 71 -9.72 1.14 -6.64
CA TRP A 71 -10.08 -0.10 -5.94
C TRP A 71 -11.61 -0.30 -5.79
N SER A 72 -12.32 0.77 -5.46
CA SER A 72 -13.79 0.79 -5.31
C SER A 72 -14.55 0.37 -6.56
N SER A 73 -13.94 0.56 -7.74
CA SER A 73 -14.54 0.24 -9.05
C SER A 73 -14.04 -1.08 -9.64
N ALA A 74 -13.04 -1.72 -9.02
CA ALA A 74 -12.53 -3.02 -9.43
C ALA A 74 -13.53 -4.15 -9.13
N THR A 75 -13.57 -5.14 -10.01
CA THR A 75 -14.37 -6.37 -9.82
C THR A 75 -13.82 -7.23 -8.68
N PRO A 76 -14.63 -8.13 -8.09
CA PRO A 76 -14.16 -9.03 -7.03
C PRO A 76 -12.95 -9.88 -7.44
N ASP A 77 -12.93 -10.38 -8.68
CA ASP A 77 -11.82 -11.19 -9.21
C ASP A 77 -10.53 -10.37 -9.36
N GLU A 78 -10.64 -9.14 -9.87
CA GLU A 78 -9.51 -8.21 -9.96
C GLU A 78 -8.96 -7.85 -8.58
N ARG A 79 -9.83 -7.62 -7.60
CA ARG A 79 -9.43 -7.37 -6.21
C ARG A 79 -8.72 -8.58 -5.61
N ALA A 80 -9.24 -9.79 -5.81
CA ALA A 80 -8.62 -11.02 -5.31
C ALA A 80 -7.22 -11.23 -5.91
N HIS A 81 -7.08 -11.04 -7.23
CA HIS A 81 -5.79 -11.09 -7.91
C HIS A 81 -4.83 -10.01 -7.37
N ALA A 82 -5.31 -8.78 -7.19
CA ALA A 82 -4.53 -7.67 -6.69
C ALA A 82 -4.06 -7.86 -5.24
N VAL A 83 -4.89 -8.40 -4.35
CA VAL A 83 -4.46 -8.75 -2.99
C VAL A 83 -3.30 -9.75 -3.04
N GLY A 84 -3.41 -10.79 -3.87
CA GLY A 84 -2.35 -11.79 -4.02
C GLY A 84 -1.01 -11.20 -4.49
N GLU A 85 -1.04 -10.24 -5.42
CA GLU A 85 0.17 -9.53 -5.86
C GLU A 85 0.76 -8.64 -4.74
N LEU A 86 -0.08 -7.96 -3.97
CA LEU A 86 0.36 -7.14 -2.83
C LEU A 86 0.91 -7.99 -1.67
N GLU A 87 0.39 -9.20 -1.45
CA GLU A 87 0.93 -10.15 -0.48
C GLU A 87 2.33 -10.62 -0.89
N LYS A 88 2.56 -10.86 -2.19
CA LYS A 88 3.91 -11.14 -2.72
C LYS A 88 4.86 -9.96 -2.49
N LEU A 89 4.40 -8.73 -2.72
CA LEU A 89 5.15 -7.52 -2.42
C LEU A 89 5.51 -7.42 -0.93
N GLN A 90 4.55 -7.66 -0.03
CA GLN A 90 4.77 -7.65 1.41
C GLN A 90 5.85 -8.65 1.82
N ALA A 91 5.71 -9.91 1.37
CA ALA A 91 6.69 -10.96 1.66
C ALA A 91 8.08 -10.59 1.13
N PHE A 92 8.16 -10.06 -0.09
CA PHE A 92 9.41 -9.60 -0.69
C PHE A 92 10.07 -8.47 0.12
N LEU A 93 9.31 -7.45 0.53
CA LEU A 93 9.83 -6.33 1.32
C LEU A 93 10.33 -6.79 2.69
N ASN A 94 9.60 -7.70 3.35
CA ASN A 94 10.00 -8.28 4.62
C ASN A 94 11.30 -9.09 4.50
N GLN A 95 11.42 -9.92 3.47
CA GLN A 95 12.65 -10.68 3.20
C GLN A 95 13.82 -9.75 2.88
N LEU A 96 13.59 -8.71 2.07
CA LEU A 96 14.62 -7.73 1.74
C LEU A 96 15.07 -6.99 3.00
N SER A 97 14.14 -6.50 3.82
CA SER A 97 14.44 -5.89 5.12
C SER A 97 15.30 -6.81 6.00
N ALA A 98 14.89 -8.07 6.18
CA ALA A 98 15.65 -9.07 6.94
C ALA A 98 17.08 -9.26 6.40
N THR A 99 17.25 -9.28 5.08
CA THR A 99 18.57 -9.38 4.43
C THR A 99 19.47 -8.18 4.74
N TYR A 100 18.90 -6.97 4.83
CA TYR A 100 19.66 -5.76 5.20
C TYR A 100 19.96 -5.71 6.71
N LEU A 101 19.15 -6.35 7.53
CA LEU A 101 19.28 -6.37 8.98
C LEU A 101 20.03 -7.60 9.50
N ASP A 102 20.37 -8.56 8.63
CA ASP A 102 21.08 -9.78 9.01
C ASP A 102 22.47 -9.44 9.63
N PRO A 103 22.68 -9.77 10.92
CA PRO A 103 23.94 -9.54 11.60
C PRO A 103 25.05 -10.49 11.14
N ASN A 104 24.71 -11.59 10.46
CA ASN A 104 25.66 -12.60 9.97
C ASN A 104 26.13 -12.32 8.54
N SER A 105 25.73 -11.19 7.95
CA SER A 105 26.18 -10.79 6.62
C SER A 105 27.71 -10.60 6.60
N ASP A 106 28.37 -11.09 5.55
CA ASP A 106 29.82 -10.93 5.31
C ASP A 106 30.27 -9.45 5.23
N THR A 107 29.34 -8.50 5.14
CA THR A 107 29.61 -7.06 5.14
C THR A 107 29.28 -6.45 6.51
N LYS A 108 30.24 -5.75 7.12
CA LYS A 108 30.00 -5.02 8.37
C LYS A 108 28.76 -4.10 8.23
N PRO A 109 27.77 -4.20 9.13
CA PRO A 109 26.59 -3.35 9.06
C PRO A 109 26.99 -1.90 9.27
N SER A 110 26.80 -1.06 8.25
CA SER A 110 26.84 0.39 8.40
C SER A 110 25.51 0.89 8.97
N VAL A 111 25.54 2.03 9.67
CA VAL A 111 24.33 2.69 10.19
C VAL A 111 23.32 2.91 9.06
N ASP A 112 23.79 3.38 7.90
CA ASP A 112 22.94 3.61 6.73
C ASP A 112 22.27 2.33 6.20
N ARG A 113 23.00 1.20 6.19
CA ARG A 113 22.44 -0.10 5.77
C ARG A 113 21.33 -0.54 6.73
N THR A 114 21.54 -0.37 8.03
CA THR A 114 20.55 -0.72 9.05
C THR A 114 19.32 0.18 8.96
N VAL A 115 19.50 1.50 8.83
CA VAL A 115 18.40 2.45 8.62
C VAL A 115 17.61 2.09 7.36
N PHE A 116 18.31 1.79 6.27
CA PHE A 116 17.67 1.38 5.01
C PHE A 116 16.84 0.09 5.18
N GLY A 117 17.39 -0.92 5.87
CA GLY A 117 16.67 -2.17 6.17
C GLY A 117 15.39 -1.95 6.97
N LYS A 118 15.43 -1.08 7.99
CA LYS A 118 14.24 -0.69 8.76
C LYS A 118 13.23 0.11 7.91
N LEU A 119 13.70 1.04 7.08
CA LEU A 119 12.83 1.79 6.16
C LEU A 119 12.06 0.87 5.21
N LEU A 120 12.67 -0.21 4.71
CA LEU A 120 11.97 -1.21 3.88
C LEU A 120 10.77 -1.85 4.61
N GLY A 121 10.88 -2.07 5.92
CA GLY A 121 9.76 -2.57 6.74
C GLY A 121 8.60 -1.58 6.86
N HIS A 122 8.84 -0.30 6.57
CA HIS A 122 7.84 0.76 6.59
C HIS A 122 7.32 1.13 5.19
N VAL A 123 7.73 0.45 4.12
CA VAL A 123 7.32 0.79 2.75
C VAL A 123 5.86 0.44 2.50
N LEU A 124 5.40 -0.74 2.92
CA LEU A 124 4.07 -1.23 2.53
C LEU A 124 2.87 -0.48 3.13
N PRO A 125 2.86 -0.08 4.43
CA PRO A 125 1.66 0.52 5.03
C PRO A 125 1.10 1.70 4.23
N PHE A 126 -0.22 1.74 4.10
CA PHE A 126 -0.99 2.80 3.43
C PHE A 126 -2.29 3.07 4.23
N PRO A 127 -2.99 4.21 4.01
CA PRO A 127 -4.09 4.63 4.89
C PRO A 127 -5.34 3.73 4.88
N ASP A 128 -5.82 3.35 3.68
CA ASP A 128 -6.98 2.50 3.43
C ASP A 128 -7.10 2.08 1.95
N GLU A 129 -8.14 1.31 1.61
CA GLU A 129 -8.36 0.75 0.28
C GLU A 129 -8.51 1.80 -0.86
N HIS A 130 -8.90 3.04 -0.57
CA HIS A 130 -9.04 4.10 -1.58
C HIS A 130 -7.71 4.60 -2.11
N TYR A 131 -6.59 4.17 -1.51
CA TYR A 131 -5.23 4.48 -1.92
C TYR A 131 -4.62 3.42 -2.84
N VAL A 132 -5.42 2.41 -3.21
CA VAL A 132 -5.03 1.34 -4.14
C VAL A 132 -5.71 1.55 -5.49
N TYR A 133 -4.93 1.42 -6.55
CA TYR A 133 -5.38 1.56 -7.93
C TYR A 133 -4.95 0.35 -8.74
N LEU A 134 -5.78 -0.10 -9.67
CA LEU A 134 -5.37 -1.09 -10.66
C LEU A 134 -4.99 -0.36 -11.94
N VAL A 135 -3.77 -0.56 -12.40
CA VAL A 135 -3.28 -0.02 -13.67
C VAL A 135 -2.99 -1.19 -14.59
N ASN A 136 -3.81 -1.37 -15.63
CA ASN A 136 -3.75 -2.53 -16.52
C ASN A 136 -3.78 -3.88 -15.74
N GLY A 137 -4.67 -3.99 -14.75
CA GLY A 137 -4.83 -5.17 -13.89
C GLY A 137 -3.77 -5.38 -12.81
N LYS A 138 -2.72 -4.53 -12.73
CA LYS A 138 -1.71 -4.58 -11.67
C LYS A 138 -2.04 -3.58 -10.55
N PRO A 139 -1.99 -3.99 -9.27
CA PRO A 139 -2.19 -3.06 -8.16
C PRO A 139 -1.01 -2.11 -8.02
N VAL A 140 -1.30 -0.83 -7.84
CA VAL A 140 -0.35 0.23 -7.58
C VAL A 140 -0.81 1.00 -6.34
N LEU A 141 0.02 1.00 -5.31
CA LEU A 141 -0.21 1.68 -4.05
C LEU A 141 0.17 3.15 -4.16
N THR A 142 -0.69 4.03 -3.66
CA THR A 142 -0.38 5.44 -3.38
C THR A 142 -0.31 5.65 -1.87
N PHE A 143 0.36 6.72 -1.40
CA PHE A 143 0.53 6.96 0.04
C PHE A 143 1.13 5.77 0.80
N TRP A 144 1.97 4.98 0.13
CA TRP A 144 2.74 3.95 0.80
C TRP A 144 3.80 4.59 1.70
N GLY A 145 4.06 3.97 2.85
CA GLY A 145 4.81 4.58 3.95
C GLY A 145 4.02 5.58 4.77
N PHE A 146 2.69 5.59 4.67
CA PHE A 146 1.81 6.39 5.52
C PHE A 146 0.76 5.51 6.21
N ARG A 147 0.22 6.01 7.31
CA ARG A 147 -0.92 5.42 8.00
C ARG A 147 -1.90 6.48 8.47
N ARG A 148 -3.12 6.05 8.81
CA ARG A 148 -4.06 6.92 9.51
C ARG A 148 -3.51 7.35 10.88
N PRO A 149 -3.73 8.61 11.30
CA PRO A 149 -3.39 9.04 12.65
C PRO A 149 -4.05 8.13 13.69
N GLY A 150 -3.26 7.65 14.65
CA GLY A 150 -3.75 6.76 15.72
C GLY A 150 -4.00 5.30 15.32
N ALA A 151 -3.69 4.89 14.08
CA ALA A 151 -3.78 3.48 13.69
C ALA A 151 -2.73 2.63 14.43
N ASP A 152 -3.10 1.39 14.77
CA ASP A 152 -2.18 0.44 15.41
C ASP A 152 -1.02 0.07 14.48
N HIS A 153 0.19 0.04 15.05
CA HIS A 153 1.44 -0.26 14.35
C HIS A 153 1.56 -1.73 13.95
N ASN A 154 0.87 -2.63 14.66
CA ASN A 154 0.95 -4.07 14.45
C ASN A 154 -0.12 -4.60 13.48
N MET A 155 -1.04 -3.75 12.99
CA MET A 155 -2.03 -4.20 12.03
C MET A 155 -1.40 -4.51 10.68
N ASP A 156 -1.82 -5.62 10.09
CA ASP A 156 -1.45 -5.99 8.73
C ASP A 156 -1.95 -4.92 7.74
N PRO A 157 -1.06 -4.26 6.97
CA PRO A 157 -1.42 -3.27 5.97
C PRO A 157 -2.50 -3.71 4.98
N LEU A 158 -2.50 -4.99 4.59
CA LEU A 158 -3.42 -5.52 3.59
C LEU A 158 -4.77 -5.90 4.18
N HIS A 159 -4.96 -5.82 5.50
CA HIS A 159 -6.20 -6.16 6.17
C HIS A 159 -7.39 -5.38 5.61
N CYS A 160 -7.20 -4.10 5.27
CA CYS A 160 -8.27 -3.26 4.71
C CYS A 160 -8.71 -3.64 3.29
N LEU A 161 -7.93 -4.46 2.57
CA LEU A 161 -8.26 -4.94 1.22
C LEU A 161 -8.93 -6.32 1.23
N ARG A 162 -8.87 -7.03 2.36
CA ARG A 162 -9.52 -8.34 2.47
C ARG A 162 -11.02 -8.14 2.53
N PRO A 163 -11.81 -8.99 1.84
CA PRO A 163 -13.26 -8.90 1.90
C PRO A 163 -13.71 -8.94 3.37
N GLN A 164 -14.19 -7.83 3.90
CA GLN A 164 -14.96 -7.87 5.13
C GLN A 164 -16.23 -8.63 4.78
N ALA A 165 -16.46 -9.76 5.45
CA ALA A 165 -17.75 -10.44 5.37
C ALA A 165 -18.82 -9.38 5.63
N ALA A 166 -19.66 -9.12 4.63
CA ALA A 166 -20.75 -8.18 4.77
C ALA A 166 -21.52 -8.55 6.05
N PRO A 167 -21.86 -7.59 6.94
CA PRO A 167 -22.73 -7.90 8.05
C PRO A 167 -23.96 -8.56 7.43
N LEU A 168 -24.22 -9.81 7.84
CA LEU A 168 -25.41 -10.55 7.44
C LEU A 168 -26.59 -9.67 7.84
N VAL A 169 -27.13 -8.89 6.90
CA VAL A 169 -28.44 -8.26 7.03
C VAL A 169 -29.37 -9.43 7.26
N THR A 170 -29.71 -9.66 8.53
CA THR A 170 -30.69 -10.66 8.91
C THR A 170 -31.97 -10.23 8.19
N PRO A 171 -32.50 -11.01 7.24
CA PRO A 171 -33.74 -10.63 6.60
C PRO A 171 -34.78 -10.47 7.71
N ALA A 172 -35.42 -9.30 7.77
CA ALA A 172 -36.50 -9.05 8.72
C ALA A 172 -37.51 -10.20 8.62
N PRO A 173 -38.07 -10.70 9.74
CA PRO A 173 -39.01 -11.80 9.69
C PRO A 173 -40.19 -11.36 8.82
N VAL A 174 -40.41 -12.04 7.69
CA VAL A 174 -41.62 -11.88 6.90
C VAL A 174 -42.74 -12.44 7.77
N VAL A 175 -43.50 -11.55 8.40
CA VAL A 175 -44.73 -11.93 9.10
C VAL A 175 -45.73 -12.39 8.03
N PRO A 176 -46.16 -13.66 8.00
CA PRO A 176 -47.16 -14.10 7.04
C PRO A 176 -48.49 -13.37 7.31
N PRO A 177 -49.24 -12.97 6.28
CA PRO A 177 -50.54 -12.35 6.48
C PRO A 177 -51.48 -13.36 7.16
N ILE A 178 -52.09 -12.94 8.27
CA ILE A 178 -53.16 -13.67 8.94
C ILE A 178 -54.32 -13.75 7.93
N ALA A 179 -54.67 -14.97 7.53
CA ALA A 179 -55.91 -15.22 6.82
C ALA A 179 -57.08 -14.94 7.77
N GLU A 180 -57.91 -13.95 7.44
CA GLU A 180 -59.21 -13.76 8.08
C GLU A 180 -60.14 -14.92 7.72
N PRO A 181 -60.83 -15.55 8.68
CA PRO A 181 -61.84 -16.55 8.39
C PRO A 181 -63.23 -15.91 8.42
N VAL A 182 -63.92 -15.78 7.28
CA VAL A 182 -65.38 -16.04 7.13
C VAL A 182 -65.72 -16.29 5.66
#